data_AF-A0A929DZ72-F1
#
_entry.id   AF-A0A929DZ72-F1
#
_cell.length_a   1.000
_cell.length_b   1.000
_cell.length_c   1.000
_cell.angle_alpha   90.00
_cell.angle_beta   90.00
_cell.angle_gamma   90.00
#
_symmetry.space_group_name_H-M   'P 1'
#
loop_
_entity.id
_entity.type
_entity.pdbx_description
1 polymer ?
#
loop_
_entity_poly.entity_id
_entity_poly.type
_entity_poly.pdbx_seq_one_letter_code
_entity_poly.pdbx_strand_id
1 'polypeptide(L)'
;AHLMIRINDANNEVVNGIIQKLEELTEGDPAVDAIGGYGYVRSELANKVLKGTYYSLGIALLVIFILLSAIFRSLKAGLLGIVPLSISVVVLFGLMGLVGIRLDVATALLSSVMIGVGVDYTIHFLWRYREERRQNRPATEAVITTITTTGRGIIFNALSVIVGFSVLMISSFTPIRFFGVLVVVSILSCLVGALVILPAIILRFRFKFLEPVSDDIKVHKIKGRRVMRRVAMGILLALLVSISASAQDARDIIKKSLDVVKVSSFEAASTLTITDSKGNTRVRQSAMASMSLSDGTEKRIIKFTSPAEVSGTGILIFDYPEKSDDMWIYLPALRKTRRIVSKEKSKSFMGSEFSNANMTAPGLDDFSYSLLGQDTYLDKNCYMVESIPVNPDLEDEYGYSKSVSWVDENSYLVHQIYYFDYDGKMFKSIINSDFRELDKAKGKYMVTGMKVINHQNKRSSEMVMEKVALTPTNESYFSVAYLEKE
;
A
#
# COMPACT_ATOMS: atom_id res chain seq x y z
N ALA A 1 29.10 23.50 -4.69
CA ALA A 1 30.02 22.70 -5.54
C ALA A 1 29.82 21.23 -5.21
N HIS A 2 29.84 20.32 -6.18
CA HIS A 2 29.67 18.88 -5.90
C HIS A 2 31.02 18.18 -5.86
N LEU A 3 31.36 17.58 -4.73
CA LEU A 3 32.50 16.68 -4.60
C LEU A 3 32.03 15.24 -4.89
N MET A 4 32.51 14.63 -5.98
CA MET A 4 32.20 13.23 -6.27
C MET A 4 33.34 12.33 -5.81
N ILE A 5 33.00 11.34 -4.97
CA ILE A 5 33.93 10.32 -4.48
C ILE A 5 33.58 8.99 -5.16
N ARG A 6 34.52 8.45 -5.94
CA ARG A 6 34.36 7.15 -6.59
C ARG A 6 34.95 6.06 -5.71
N ILE A 7 34.12 5.10 -5.32
CA ILE A 7 34.52 3.97 -4.49
C ILE A 7 34.75 2.76 -5.39
N ASN A 8 35.97 2.20 -5.37
CA ASN A 8 36.32 1.01 -6.16
C ASN A 8 35.93 -0.31 -5.45
N ASP A 9 35.91 -0.32 -4.12
CA ASP A 9 35.46 -1.44 -3.32
C ASP A 9 34.17 -1.09 -2.59
N ALA A 10 33.07 -1.65 -3.07
CA ALA A 10 31.74 -1.34 -2.59
C ALA A 10 31.31 -2.25 -1.42
N ASN A 11 32.25 -2.88 -0.72
CA ASN A 11 31.96 -3.66 0.47
C ASN A 11 31.33 -2.78 1.57
N ASN A 12 30.36 -3.30 2.32
CA ASN A 12 29.60 -2.48 3.27
C ASN A 12 30.49 -1.87 4.37
N GLU A 13 31.53 -2.57 4.82
CA GLU A 13 32.49 -2.03 5.79
C GLU A 13 33.28 -0.84 5.24
N VAL A 14 33.75 -0.94 3.99
CA VAL A 14 34.50 0.13 3.32
C VAL A 14 33.61 1.35 3.09
N VAL A 15 32.39 1.13 2.60
CA VAL A 15 31.43 2.20 2.33
C VAL A 15 30.99 2.88 3.63
N ASN A 16 30.65 2.12 4.68
CA ASN A 16 30.30 2.69 5.98
C ASN A 16 31.47 3.45 6.60
N GLY A 17 32.70 2.95 6.50
CA GLY A 17 33.89 3.65 6.98
C GLY A 17 34.13 4.98 6.26
N ILE A 18 33.91 5.03 4.94
CA ILE A 18 34.00 6.26 4.16
C ILE A 18 32.89 7.24 4.58
N ILE A 19 31.64 6.78 4.70
CA ILE A 19 30.50 7.62 5.11
C ILE A 19 30.76 8.21 6.49
N GLN A 20 31.14 7.38 7.46
CA GLN A 20 31.45 7.84 8.82
C GLN A 20 32.58 8.88 8.82
N LYS A 21 33.63 8.68 8.00
CA LYS A 21 34.71 9.65 7.88
C LYS A 21 34.25 10.96 7.24
N LEU A 22 33.34 10.90 6.28
CA LEU A 22 32.77 12.09 5.65
C LEU A 22 31.87 12.85 6.63
N GLU A 23 31.04 12.14 7.40
CA GLU A 23 30.21 12.72 8.45
C GLU A 23 31.09 13.41 9.51
N GLU A 24 32.15 12.75 10.00
CA GLU A 24 33.11 13.35 10.93
C GLU A 24 33.81 14.59 10.37
N LEU A 25 34.20 14.58 9.08
CA LEU A 25 34.92 15.69 8.44
C LEU A 25 34.02 16.88 8.10
N THR A 26 32.71 16.65 8.00
CA THR A 26 31.73 17.67 7.58
C THR A 26 30.79 18.08 8.72
N GLU A 27 30.99 17.54 9.92
CA GLU A 27 30.17 17.82 11.09
C GLU A 27 30.21 19.32 11.44
N GLY A 28 29.05 19.99 11.31
CA GLY A 28 28.90 21.41 11.64
C GLY A 28 29.39 22.38 10.57
N ASP A 29 29.80 21.91 9.38
CA ASP A 29 30.15 22.78 8.26
C ASP A 29 28.88 23.25 7.51
N PRO A 30 28.51 24.55 7.58
CA PRO A 30 27.33 25.07 6.89
C PRO A 30 27.45 25.04 5.35
N ALA A 31 28.62 24.73 4.79
CA ALA A 31 28.82 24.54 3.35
C ALA A 31 28.38 23.15 2.85
N VAL A 32 28.11 22.20 3.76
CA VAL A 32 27.72 20.83 3.41
C VAL A 32 26.21 20.64 3.63
N ASP A 33 25.46 20.70 2.52
CA ASP A 33 23.99 20.58 2.53
C ASP A 33 23.52 19.12 2.72
N ALA A 34 24.20 18.15 2.08
CA ALA A 34 23.86 16.73 2.17
C ALA A 34 25.01 15.81 1.70
N ILE A 35 25.12 14.64 2.33
CA ILE A 35 25.91 13.50 1.86
C ILE A 35 24.96 12.50 1.21
N GLY A 36 25.23 12.12 -0.04
CA GLY A 36 24.35 11.22 -0.80
C GLY A 36 25.08 10.41 -1.85
N GLY A 37 24.32 9.71 -2.69
CA GLY A 37 24.84 8.91 -3.80
C GLY A 37 24.60 7.42 -3.64
N TYR A 38 24.83 6.69 -4.74
CA TYR A 38 24.44 5.28 -4.86
C TYR A 38 25.08 4.37 -3.80
N GLY A 39 26.35 4.62 -3.43
CA GLY A 39 27.03 3.87 -2.37
C GLY A 39 26.38 4.04 -1.00
N TYR A 40 26.04 5.29 -0.63
CA TYR A 40 25.34 5.61 0.61
C TYR A 40 23.97 4.94 0.67
N VAL A 41 23.15 5.13 -0.38
CA VAL A 41 21.80 4.53 -0.44
C VAL A 41 21.85 3.02 -0.33
N ARG A 42 22.79 2.36 -1.02
CA ARG A 42 22.91 0.90 -1.00
C ARG A 42 23.37 0.38 0.36
N SER A 43 24.32 1.06 1.01
CA SER A 43 24.79 0.68 2.35
C SER A 43 23.70 0.86 3.39
N GLU A 44 22.99 1.99 3.34
CA GLU A 44 21.88 2.26 4.25
C GLU A 44 20.72 1.28 4.05
N LEU A 45 20.40 0.93 2.80
CA LEU A 45 19.44 -0.11 2.48
C LEU A 45 19.88 -1.47 3.07
N ALA A 46 21.16 -1.85 2.91
CA ALA A 46 21.68 -3.09 3.46
C ALA A 46 21.62 -3.12 5.01
N ASN A 47 21.97 -2.01 5.67
CA ASN A 47 21.88 -1.85 7.12
C ASN A 47 20.43 -1.95 7.61
N LYS A 48 19.49 -1.32 6.91
CA LYS A 48 18.05 -1.39 7.23
C LYS A 48 17.49 -2.79 7.04
N VAL A 49 17.89 -3.51 5.99
CA VAL A 49 17.52 -4.91 5.76
C VAL A 49 18.05 -5.79 6.89
N LEU A 50 19.33 -5.67 7.24
CA LEU A 50 19.95 -6.42 8.34
C LEU A 50 19.22 -6.18 9.68
N LYS A 51 19.06 -4.92 10.08
CA LYS A 51 18.33 -4.55 11.30
C LYS A 51 16.89 -5.08 11.25
N GLY A 52 16.21 -4.93 10.12
CA GLY A 52 14.85 -5.42 9.90
C GLY A 52 14.75 -6.93 10.09
N THR A 53 15.69 -7.72 9.56
CA THR A 53 15.75 -9.18 9.75
C THR A 53 15.95 -9.55 11.23
N TYR A 54 16.88 -8.90 11.95
CA TYR A 54 17.09 -9.18 13.37
C TYR A 54 15.87 -8.85 14.24
N TYR A 55 15.28 -7.67 14.05
CA TYR A 55 14.09 -7.27 14.79
C TYR A 55 12.90 -8.17 14.48
N SER A 56 12.61 -8.42 13.20
CA SER A 56 11.48 -9.26 12.79
C SER A 56 11.61 -10.70 13.30
N LEU A 57 12.80 -11.31 13.18
CA LEU A 57 13.09 -12.64 13.71
C LEU A 57 12.91 -12.70 15.24
N GLY A 58 13.48 -11.73 15.97
CA GLY A 58 13.38 -11.67 17.43
C GLY A 58 11.94 -11.49 17.90
N ILE A 59 11.19 -10.57 17.29
CA ILE A 59 9.77 -10.35 17.57
C ILE A 59 8.96 -11.62 17.28
N ALA A 60 9.19 -12.27 16.14
CA ALA A 60 8.45 -13.45 15.75
C ALA A 60 8.69 -14.65 16.70
N LEU A 61 9.95 -14.89 17.10
CA LEU A 61 10.27 -15.89 18.13
C LEU A 61 9.59 -15.57 19.48
N LEU A 62 9.58 -14.30 19.87
CA LEU A 62 8.92 -13.85 21.11
C LEU A 62 7.39 -14.04 21.04
N VAL A 63 6.77 -13.72 19.91
CA VAL A 63 5.34 -13.93 19.68
C VAL A 63 5.00 -15.42 19.75
N ILE A 64 5.78 -16.29 19.11
CA ILE A 64 5.58 -17.75 19.16
C ILE A 64 5.76 -18.27 20.58
N PHE A 65 6.79 -17.80 21.28
CA PHE A 65 7.03 -18.14 22.68
C PHE A 65 5.81 -17.80 23.54
N ILE A 66 5.25 -16.59 23.40
CA ILE A 66 4.05 -16.15 24.14
C ILE A 66 2.84 -17.00 23.74
N LEU A 67 2.63 -17.24 22.44
CA LEU A 67 1.51 -18.00 21.91
C LEU A 67 1.50 -19.43 22.45
N LEU A 68 2.62 -20.14 22.38
CA LEU A 68 2.74 -21.51 22.90
C LEU A 68 2.66 -21.55 24.42
N SER A 69 3.25 -20.57 25.09
CA SER A 69 3.12 -20.43 26.54
C SER A 69 1.66 -20.25 26.95
N ALA A 70 0.87 -19.50 26.19
CA ALA A 70 -0.56 -19.28 26.43
C ALA A 70 -1.40 -20.54 26.12
N ILE A 71 -1.16 -21.20 24.98
CA ILE A 71 -1.89 -22.41 24.56
C ILE A 71 -1.70 -23.53 25.59
N PHE A 72 -0.44 -23.78 25.99
CA PHE A 72 -0.12 -24.86 26.92
C PHE A 72 -0.19 -24.44 28.39
N ARG A 73 -0.37 -23.13 28.66
CA ARG A 73 -0.34 -22.49 29.99
C ARG A 73 0.95 -22.77 30.76
N SER A 74 2.08 -22.70 30.06
CA SER A 74 3.40 -23.01 30.63
C SER A 74 4.52 -22.33 29.84
N LEU A 75 5.35 -21.53 30.52
CA LEU A 75 6.53 -20.89 29.91
C LEU A 75 7.53 -21.93 29.35
N LYS A 76 7.61 -23.11 29.99
CA LYS A 76 8.44 -24.22 29.50
C LYS A 76 7.96 -24.75 28.15
N ALA A 77 6.66 -24.67 27.88
CA ALA A 77 6.11 -25.06 26.58
C ALA A 77 6.48 -24.05 25.50
N GLY A 78 6.47 -22.75 25.82
CA GLY A 78 7.01 -21.71 24.95
C GLY A 78 8.47 -21.95 24.60
N LEU A 79 9.33 -22.16 25.61
CA LEU A 79 10.76 -22.44 25.40
C LEU A 79 10.97 -23.68 24.55
N LEU A 80 10.28 -24.78 24.85
CA LEU A 80 10.38 -26.02 24.08
C LEU A 80 9.91 -25.84 22.64
N GLY A 81 8.89 -25.00 22.45
CA GLY A 81 8.28 -24.71 21.17
C GLY A 81 9.16 -23.95 20.18
N ILE A 82 10.01 -23.06 20.67
CA ILE A 82 10.93 -22.27 19.84
C ILE A 82 12.20 -23.04 19.45
N VAL A 83 12.50 -24.18 20.08
CA VAL A 83 13.76 -24.92 19.83
C VAL A 83 13.89 -25.41 18.38
N PRO A 84 12.92 -26.14 17.80
CA PRO A 84 13.03 -26.59 16.40
C PRO A 84 13.21 -25.44 15.42
N LEU A 85 12.50 -24.34 15.65
CA LEU A 85 12.57 -23.14 14.82
C LEU A 85 13.93 -22.45 14.94
N SER A 86 14.47 -22.32 16.16
CA SER A 86 15.79 -21.71 16.39
C SER A 86 16.91 -22.51 15.74
N ILE A 87 16.81 -23.84 15.75
CA ILE A 87 17.77 -24.72 15.07
C ILE A 87 17.71 -24.48 13.57
N SER A 88 16.51 -24.40 12.99
CA SER A 88 16.35 -24.12 11.56
C SER A 88 16.94 -22.76 11.16
N VAL A 89 16.71 -21.71 11.97
CA VAL A 89 17.33 -20.39 11.79
C VAL A 89 18.85 -20.46 11.77
N VAL A 90 19.45 -21.18 12.73
CA VAL A 90 20.91 -21.34 12.82
C VAL A 90 21.44 -22.12 11.61
N VAL A 91 20.79 -23.21 11.21
CA VAL A 91 21.18 -23.99 10.03
C VAL A 91 21.09 -23.14 8.77
N LEU A 92 20.03 -22.35 8.63
CA LEU A 92 19.81 -21.48 7.48
C LEU A 92 20.91 -20.43 7.35
N PHE A 93 21.11 -19.59 8.36
CA PHE A 93 22.13 -18.54 8.30
C PHE A 93 23.55 -19.11 8.30
N GLY A 94 23.77 -20.25 8.98
CA GLY A 94 25.02 -20.99 8.92
C GLY A 94 25.33 -21.48 7.49
N LEU A 95 24.36 -22.05 6.79
CA LEU A 95 24.51 -22.46 5.40
C LEU A 95 24.79 -21.27 4.48
N MET A 96 24.08 -20.15 4.67
CA MET A 96 24.32 -18.93 3.90
C MET A 96 25.76 -18.42 4.10
N GLY A 97 26.26 -18.41 5.34
CA GLY A 97 27.65 -18.04 5.64
C GLY A 97 28.68 -18.99 5.02
N LEU A 98 28.41 -20.31 5.05
CA LEU A 98 29.31 -21.33 4.50
C LEU A 98 29.38 -21.32 2.97
N VAL A 99 28.25 -21.14 2.31
CA VAL A 99 28.14 -21.15 0.83
C VAL A 99 28.43 -19.76 0.24
N GLY A 100 28.53 -18.72 1.08
CA GLY A 100 28.75 -17.34 0.63
C GLY A 100 27.51 -16.72 -0.01
N ILE A 101 26.32 -17.19 0.34
CA ILE A 101 25.06 -16.61 -0.12
C ILE A 101 24.84 -15.30 0.64
N ARG A 102 24.84 -14.19 -0.10
CA ARG A 102 24.69 -12.86 0.47
C ARG A 102 23.27 -12.67 1.00
N LEU A 103 23.15 -12.01 2.15
CA LEU A 103 21.86 -11.52 2.63
C LEU A 103 21.48 -10.27 1.83
N ASP A 104 20.32 -10.32 1.20
CA ASP A 104 19.72 -9.28 0.39
C ASP A 104 18.22 -9.15 0.71
N VAL A 105 17.49 -8.29 -0.01
CA VAL A 105 16.06 -8.07 0.24
C VAL A 105 15.23 -9.36 0.08
N ALA A 106 15.55 -10.19 -0.91
CA ALA A 106 14.81 -11.42 -1.19
C ALA A 106 15.05 -12.51 -0.12
N THR A 107 16.31 -12.70 0.25
CA THR A 107 16.72 -13.66 1.29
C THR A 107 16.37 -13.18 2.70
N ALA A 108 16.21 -11.88 2.94
CA ALA A 108 15.72 -11.35 4.21
C ALA A 108 14.25 -11.74 4.50
N LEU A 109 13.41 -11.84 3.46
CA LEU A 109 12.02 -12.32 3.59
C LEU A 109 11.93 -13.80 3.99
N LEU A 110 13.01 -14.55 3.83
CA LEU A 110 13.04 -15.97 4.17
C LEU A 110 12.80 -16.21 5.66
N SER A 111 13.35 -15.36 6.52
CA SER A 111 13.22 -15.53 7.97
C SER A 111 11.76 -15.46 8.41
N SER A 112 10.94 -14.59 7.82
CA SER A 112 9.52 -14.51 8.16
C SER A 112 8.71 -15.70 7.62
N VAL A 113 8.98 -16.13 6.37
CA VAL A 113 8.31 -17.28 5.74
C VAL A 113 8.61 -18.57 6.51
N MET A 114 9.87 -18.82 6.85
CA MET A 114 10.30 -20.00 7.61
C MET A 114 9.57 -20.11 8.96
N ILE A 115 9.38 -18.99 9.65
CA ILE A 115 8.73 -18.97 10.95
C ILE A 115 7.25 -19.38 10.84
N GLY A 116 6.54 -18.89 9.83
CA GLY A 116 5.14 -19.25 9.58
C GLY A 116 4.98 -20.73 9.22
N VAL A 117 5.87 -21.28 8.40
CA VAL A 117 5.79 -22.65 7.89
C VAL A 117 6.30 -23.71 8.88
N GLY A 118 7.23 -23.38 9.77
CA GLY A 118 7.87 -24.36 10.66
C GLY A 118 7.24 -24.50 12.05
N VAL A 119 6.49 -23.49 12.52
CA VAL A 119 5.96 -23.46 13.90
C VAL A 119 4.83 -24.45 14.13
N ASP A 120 4.03 -24.72 13.10
CA ASP A 120 2.88 -25.62 13.13
C ASP A 120 3.30 -27.07 13.45
N TYR A 121 4.46 -27.53 12.96
CA TYR A 121 4.97 -28.88 13.22
C TYR A 121 5.14 -29.12 14.72
N THR A 122 5.71 -28.14 15.42
CA THR A 122 5.94 -28.20 16.86
C THR A 122 4.62 -28.13 17.63
N ILE A 123 3.67 -27.29 17.18
CA ILE A 123 2.33 -27.20 17.78
C ILE A 123 1.61 -28.55 17.67
N HIS A 124 1.51 -29.10 16.47
CA HIS A 124 0.81 -30.35 16.21
C HIS A 124 1.43 -31.51 16.97
N PHE A 125 2.77 -31.57 17.01
CA PHE A 125 3.48 -32.61 17.75
C PHE A 125 3.21 -32.50 19.27
N LEU A 126 3.43 -31.32 19.87
CA LEU A 126 3.23 -31.11 21.31
C LEU A 126 1.77 -31.33 21.72
N TRP A 127 0.83 -30.91 20.88
CA TRP A 127 -0.59 -31.09 21.15
C TRP A 127 -0.97 -32.57 21.19
N ARG A 128 -0.58 -33.33 20.15
CA ARG A 128 -0.88 -34.77 20.09
C ARG A 128 -0.17 -35.55 21.18
N TYR A 129 1.11 -35.26 21.44
CA TYR A 129 1.83 -35.90 22.52
C TYR A 129 1.16 -35.65 23.88
N ARG A 130 0.69 -34.43 24.15
CA ARG A 130 -0.05 -34.10 25.38
C ARG A 130 -1.37 -34.85 25.48
N GLU A 131 -2.07 -35.04 24.36
CA GLU A 131 -3.31 -35.82 24.31
C GLU A 131 -3.06 -37.30 24.65
N GLU A 132 -2.03 -37.91 24.07
CA GLU A 132 -1.63 -39.30 24.37
C GLU A 132 -1.19 -39.46 25.84
N ARG A 133 -0.43 -38.50 26.37
CA ARG A 133 -0.02 -38.51 27.79
C ARG A 133 -1.18 -38.35 28.75
N ARG A 134 -2.25 -37.64 28.37
CA ARG A 134 -3.48 -37.53 29.16
C ARG A 134 -4.28 -38.83 29.22
N GLN A 135 -4.09 -39.73 28.26
CA GLN A 135 -4.64 -41.08 28.29
C GLN A 135 -3.80 -42.05 29.14
N ASN A 136 -2.92 -41.54 30.01
CA ASN A 136 -2.02 -42.29 30.87
C ASN A 136 -1.02 -43.22 30.14
N ARG A 137 -0.81 -43.04 28.83
CA ARG A 137 0.19 -43.83 28.09
C ARG A 137 1.61 -43.48 28.52
N PRO A 138 2.54 -44.44 28.68
CA PRO A 138 3.96 -44.18 28.93
C PRO A 138 4.58 -43.18 27.95
N ALA A 139 5.58 -42.42 28.38
CA ALA A 139 6.13 -41.32 27.59
C ALA A 139 6.71 -41.78 26.25
N THR A 140 7.39 -42.92 26.25
CA THR A 140 7.94 -43.56 25.04
C THR A 140 6.84 -43.98 24.07
N GLU A 141 5.79 -44.63 24.58
CA GLU A 141 4.66 -45.07 23.77
C GLU A 141 3.85 -43.89 23.20
N ALA A 142 3.68 -42.83 23.99
CA ALA A 142 3.03 -41.59 23.55
C ALA A 142 3.82 -40.90 22.42
N VAL A 143 5.15 -40.88 22.48
CA VAL A 143 6.01 -40.38 21.39
C VAL A 143 5.85 -41.24 20.13
N ILE A 144 5.94 -42.58 20.25
CA ILE A 144 5.79 -43.50 19.12
C ILE A 144 4.43 -43.33 18.46
N THR A 145 3.36 -43.24 19.26
CA THR A 145 2.01 -43.02 18.76
C THR A 145 1.89 -41.67 18.06
N THR A 146 2.47 -40.62 18.63
CA THR A 146 2.47 -39.27 18.02
C THR A 146 3.18 -39.27 16.66
N ILE A 147 4.35 -39.90 16.56
CA ILE A 147 5.13 -40.00 15.31
C ILE A 147 4.37 -40.80 14.24
N THR A 148 3.78 -41.93 14.62
CA THR A 148 3.08 -42.83 13.68
C THR A 148 1.71 -42.32 13.24
N THR A 149 1.11 -41.37 13.97
CA THR A 149 -0.19 -40.76 13.65
C THR A 149 0.00 -39.34 13.09
N THR A 150 -0.01 -38.32 13.94
CA THR A 150 0.14 -36.91 13.56
C THR A 150 1.47 -36.62 12.88
N GLY A 151 2.54 -37.33 13.25
CA GLY A 151 3.85 -37.20 12.61
C GLY A 151 3.82 -37.50 11.11
N ARG A 152 3.00 -38.46 10.65
CA ARG A 152 2.77 -38.69 9.21
C ARG A 152 2.15 -37.47 8.54
N GLY A 153 1.14 -36.87 9.17
CA GLY A 153 0.52 -35.64 8.67
C GLY A 153 1.49 -34.47 8.59
N ILE A 154 2.36 -34.32 9.59
CA ILE A 154 3.44 -33.32 9.60
C ILE A 154 4.41 -33.53 8.42
N ILE A 155 4.82 -34.78 8.15
CA ILE A 155 5.69 -35.11 7.02
C ILE A 155 5.01 -34.79 5.69
N PHE A 156 3.75 -35.19 5.48
CA PHE A 156 3.03 -34.89 4.24
C PHE A 156 2.84 -33.40 4.02
N ASN A 157 2.56 -32.63 5.08
CA ASN A 157 2.49 -31.18 5.00
C ASN A 157 3.85 -30.59 4.58
N ALA A 158 4.94 -30.97 5.25
CA ALA A 158 6.28 -30.50 4.93
C ALA A 158 6.69 -30.84 3.48
N LEU A 159 6.43 -32.06 3.01
CA LEU A 159 6.69 -32.46 1.63
C LEU A 159 5.89 -31.66 0.62
N SER A 160 4.62 -31.37 0.91
CA SER A 160 3.76 -30.56 0.04
C SER A 160 4.35 -29.15 -0.14
N VAL A 161 4.80 -28.53 0.96
CA VAL A 161 5.41 -27.21 0.91
C VAL A 161 6.77 -27.26 0.21
N ILE A 162 7.59 -28.28 0.47
CA ILE A 162 8.87 -28.48 -0.23
C ILE A 162 8.66 -28.56 -1.74
N VAL A 163 7.69 -29.35 -2.21
CA VAL A 163 7.38 -29.46 -3.65
C VAL A 163 6.96 -28.11 -4.22
N GLY A 164 6.09 -27.37 -3.52
CA GLY A 164 5.66 -26.04 -3.96
C GLY A 164 6.82 -25.05 -4.12
N PHE A 165 7.72 -24.97 -3.14
CA PHE A 165 8.87 -24.07 -3.20
C PHE A 165 10.02 -24.57 -4.09
N SER A 166 10.09 -25.88 -4.36
CA SER A 166 11.09 -26.45 -5.28
C SER A 166 10.93 -25.94 -6.71
N VAL A 167 9.71 -25.53 -7.11
CA VAL A 167 9.47 -24.91 -8.43
C VAL A 167 10.31 -23.64 -8.61
N LEU A 168 10.57 -22.88 -7.54
CA LEU A 168 11.38 -21.66 -7.61
C LEU A 168 12.83 -21.93 -8.00
N MET A 169 13.33 -23.14 -7.80
CA MET A 169 14.69 -23.53 -8.20
C MET A 169 14.87 -23.54 -9.73
N ILE A 170 13.78 -23.62 -10.49
CA ILE A 170 13.79 -23.60 -11.96
C ILE A 170 13.96 -22.17 -12.50
N SER A 171 13.80 -21.15 -11.65
CA SER A 171 13.90 -19.75 -12.08
C SER A 171 15.26 -19.41 -12.70
N SER A 172 15.24 -18.62 -13.78
CA SER A 172 16.43 -18.03 -14.40
C SER A 172 17.04 -16.93 -13.54
N PHE A 173 16.27 -16.35 -12.62
CA PHE A 173 16.73 -15.28 -11.74
C PHE A 173 17.37 -15.86 -10.47
N THR A 174 18.68 -15.67 -10.33
CA THR A 174 19.52 -16.29 -9.29
C THR A 174 19.02 -16.05 -7.85
N PRO A 175 18.57 -14.85 -7.45
CA PRO A 175 18.03 -14.65 -6.09
C PRO A 175 16.81 -15.54 -5.79
N ILE A 176 15.90 -15.72 -6.76
CA ILE A 176 14.72 -16.59 -6.59
C ILE A 176 15.12 -18.06 -6.49
N ARG A 177 16.14 -18.49 -7.25
CA ARG A 177 16.67 -19.86 -7.16
C ARG A 177 17.26 -20.14 -5.78
N PHE A 178 18.12 -19.26 -5.27
CA PHE A 178 18.68 -19.39 -3.92
C PHE A 178 17.59 -19.36 -2.86
N PHE A 179 16.60 -18.46 -3.01
CA PHE A 179 15.44 -18.41 -2.13
C PHE A 179 14.72 -19.77 -2.05
N GLY A 180 14.42 -20.41 -3.19
CA GLY A 180 13.80 -21.74 -3.22
C GLY A 180 14.62 -22.80 -2.49
N VAL A 181 15.94 -22.84 -2.70
CA VAL A 181 16.84 -23.77 -2.00
C VAL A 181 16.81 -23.56 -0.50
N LEU A 182 16.94 -22.30 -0.06
CA LEU A 182 17.01 -21.97 1.36
C LEU A 182 15.70 -22.27 2.09
N VAL A 183 14.53 -22.08 1.46
CA VAL A 183 13.24 -22.50 2.02
C VAL A 183 13.20 -24.00 2.25
N VAL A 184 13.60 -24.80 1.27
CA VAL A 184 13.60 -26.27 1.38
C VAL A 184 14.50 -26.75 2.51
N VAL A 185 15.73 -26.22 2.61
CA VAL A 185 16.64 -26.52 3.73
C VAL A 185 16.03 -26.15 5.07
N SER A 186 15.37 -24.99 5.15
CA SER A 186 14.72 -24.51 6.38
C SER A 186 13.56 -25.42 6.82
N ILE A 187 12.72 -25.87 5.88
CA ILE A 187 11.61 -26.79 6.18
C ILE A 187 12.14 -28.15 6.64
N LEU A 188 13.14 -28.70 5.95
CA LEU A 188 13.77 -29.96 6.35
C LEU A 188 14.38 -29.86 7.76
N SER A 189 15.05 -28.75 8.05
CA SER A 189 15.64 -28.49 9.37
C SER A 189 14.57 -28.37 10.46
N CYS A 190 13.46 -27.68 10.19
CA CYS A 190 12.30 -27.62 11.08
C CYS A 190 11.66 -28.99 11.31
N LEU A 191 11.51 -29.80 10.25
CA LEU A 191 10.94 -31.14 10.32
C LEU A 191 11.80 -32.07 11.19
N VAL A 192 13.12 -32.07 11.00
CA VAL A 192 14.08 -32.79 11.85
C VAL A 192 14.01 -32.27 13.29
N GLY A 193 13.96 -30.95 13.47
CA GLY A 193 13.78 -30.33 14.78
C GLY A 193 12.52 -30.82 15.50
N ALA A 194 11.38 -30.88 14.82
CA ALA A 194 10.09 -31.22 15.41
C ALA A 194 9.88 -32.73 15.63
N LEU A 195 10.41 -33.59 14.75
CA LEU A 195 10.20 -35.05 14.81
C LEU A 195 11.35 -35.85 15.43
N VAL A 196 12.54 -35.25 15.55
CA VAL A 196 13.73 -35.93 16.12
C VAL A 196 14.20 -35.25 17.40
N ILE A 197 14.48 -33.94 17.33
CA ILE A 197 15.09 -33.20 18.43
C ILE A 197 14.08 -32.96 19.55
N LEU A 198 12.89 -32.48 19.19
CA LEU A 198 11.82 -32.19 20.15
C LEU A 198 11.41 -33.43 20.98
N PRO A 199 11.16 -34.62 20.39
CA PRO A 199 10.84 -35.81 21.17
C PRO A 199 12.01 -36.26 22.05
N ALA A 200 13.26 -36.15 21.57
CA ALA A 200 14.43 -36.47 22.37
C ALA A 200 14.53 -35.58 23.63
N ILE A 201 14.26 -34.28 23.48
CA ILE A 201 14.23 -33.33 24.62
C ILE A 201 13.10 -33.70 25.58
N ILE A 202 11.90 -34.02 25.08
CA ILE A 202 10.74 -34.38 25.92
C ILE A 202 10.98 -35.68 26.70
N LEU A 203 11.62 -36.68 26.07
CA LEU A 203 11.95 -37.95 26.73
C LEU A 203 13.04 -37.78 27.78
N ARG A 204 14.02 -36.90 27.52
CA ARG A 204 15.11 -36.61 28.46
C ARG A 204 14.65 -35.74 29.63
N PHE A 205 13.86 -34.71 29.35
CA PHE A 205 13.40 -33.73 30.32
C PHE A 205 11.89 -33.88 30.54
N ARG A 206 11.50 -34.42 31.70
CA ARG A 206 10.08 -34.59 32.05
C ARG A 206 9.44 -33.23 32.35
N PHE A 207 8.60 -32.75 31.43
CA PHE A 207 7.89 -31.49 31.58
C PHE A 207 6.48 -31.69 32.19
N LYS A 208 6.24 -31.13 33.38
CA LYS A 208 4.95 -31.23 34.10
C LYS A 208 3.70 -30.88 33.27
N PHE A 209 3.81 -29.93 32.31
CA PHE A 209 2.65 -29.53 31.50
C PHE A 209 2.20 -30.59 30.47
N LEU A 210 3.08 -31.56 30.19
CA LEU A 210 2.86 -32.71 29.32
C LEU A 210 2.54 -34.00 30.09
N GLU A 211 2.55 -33.97 31.42
CA GLU A 211 2.25 -35.14 32.24
C GLU A 211 0.74 -35.33 32.43
N PRO A 212 0.28 -36.59 32.61
CA PRO A 212 -1.10 -36.87 32.96
C PRO A 212 -1.46 -36.14 34.27
N VAL A 213 -2.64 -35.53 34.30
CA VAL A 213 -3.18 -34.93 35.51
C VAL A 213 -3.66 -36.07 36.40
N SER A 214 -3.08 -36.25 37.58
CA SER A 214 -3.58 -37.19 38.59
C SER A 214 -5.00 -36.80 39.02
N ASP A 215 -5.91 -37.77 39.08
CA ASP A 215 -7.37 -37.61 39.22
C ASP A 215 -7.89 -36.93 40.52
N ASP A 216 -7.05 -36.38 41.38
CA ASP A 216 -7.47 -35.75 42.64
C ASP A 216 -7.79 -34.24 42.56
N ILE A 217 -7.98 -33.68 41.37
CA ILE A 217 -8.44 -32.30 41.23
C ILE A 217 -9.76 -32.29 40.48
N LYS A 218 -10.86 -32.03 41.22
CA LYS A 218 -12.17 -31.63 40.66
C LYS A 218 -11.93 -30.62 39.54
N VAL A 219 -12.06 -31.08 38.30
CA VAL A 219 -11.92 -30.24 37.11
C VAL A 219 -13.03 -29.19 37.19
N HIS A 220 -12.69 -28.00 37.67
CA HIS A 220 -13.52 -26.82 37.49
C HIS A 220 -13.68 -26.63 35.98
N LYS A 221 -14.83 -27.08 35.45
CA LYS A 221 -15.31 -26.90 34.08
C LYS A 221 -15.56 -25.42 33.79
N ILE A 222 -14.60 -24.51 33.96
CA ILE A 222 -14.78 -23.09 33.68
C ILE A 222 -13.52 -22.47 33.04
N LYS A 223 -13.74 -21.79 31.89
CA LYS A 223 -12.91 -20.75 31.20
C LYS A 223 -11.83 -21.15 30.17
N GLY A 224 -11.86 -22.32 29.54
CA GLY A 224 -11.07 -22.55 28.29
C GLY A 224 -11.51 -21.65 27.13
N ARG A 225 -12.84 -21.54 26.93
CA ARG A 225 -13.48 -20.77 25.85
C ARG A 225 -13.24 -19.26 25.93
N ARG A 226 -13.08 -18.70 27.14
CA ARG A 226 -12.88 -17.25 27.35
C ARG A 226 -11.46 -16.79 27.02
N VAL A 227 -10.44 -17.58 27.35
CA VAL A 227 -9.04 -17.24 27.03
C VAL A 227 -8.80 -17.38 25.52
N MET A 228 -9.29 -18.45 24.91
CA MET A 228 -9.17 -18.68 23.47
C MET A 228 -9.92 -17.60 22.67
N ARG A 229 -11.09 -17.14 23.15
CA ARG A 229 -11.81 -15.99 22.56
C ARG A 229 -11.04 -14.67 22.71
N ARG A 230 -10.33 -14.43 23.81
CA ARG A 230 -9.49 -13.23 23.99
C ARG A 230 -8.25 -13.25 23.09
N VAL A 231 -7.60 -14.41 22.93
CA VAL A 231 -6.46 -14.57 22.02
C VAL A 231 -6.89 -14.42 20.56
N ALA A 232 -7.98 -15.09 20.16
CA ALA A 232 -8.53 -14.95 18.81
C ALA A 232 -8.97 -13.49 18.53
N MET A 233 -9.58 -12.82 19.51
CA MET A 233 -9.95 -11.41 19.37
C MET A 233 -8.75 -10.48 19.34
N GLY A 234 -7.65 -10.80 20.04
CA GLY A 234 -6.39 -10.06 19.95
C GLY A 234 -5.70 -10.22 18.59
N ILE A 235 -5.70 -11.43 18.02
CA ILE A 235 -5.19 -11.67 16.65
C ILE A 235 -6.06 -10.94 15.62
N LEU A 236 -7.39 -10.99 15.78
CA LEU A 236 -8.31 -10.26 14.92
C LEU A 236 -8.10 -8.74 15.02
N LEU A 237 -7.89 -8.21 16.23
CA LEU A 237 -7.58 -6.80 16.43
C LEU A 237 -6.25 -6.42 15.76
N ALA A 238 -5.21 -7.26 15.88
CA ALA A 238 -3.92 -7.01 15.25
C ALA A 238 -4.02 -7.02 13.71
N LEU A 239 -4.80 -7.95 13.14
CA LEU A 239 -5.07 -7.98 11.70
C LEU A 239 -5.86 -6.75 11.24
N LEU A 240 -6.84 -6.29 12.02
CA LEU A 240 -7.60 -5.07 11.73
C LEU A 240 -6.71 -3.82 11.78
N VAL A 241 -5.79 -3.73 12.76
CA VAL A 241 -4.83 -2.62 12.85
C VAL A 241 -3.89 -2.59 11.64
N SER A 242 -3.43 -3.75 11.15
CA SER A 242 -2.58 -3.81 9.95
C SER A 242 -3.31 -3.35 8.68
N ILE A 243 -4.62 -3.65 8.55
CA ILE A 243 -5.44 -3.17 7.42
C ILE A 243 -5.61 -1.65 7.49
N SER A 244 -5.84 -1.09 8.69
CA SER A 244 -5.94 0.37 8.87
C SER A 244 -4.61 1.10 8.57
N ALA A 245 -3.46 0.49 8.90
CA ALA A 245 -2.16 1.09 8.61
C ALA A 245 -1.91 1.26 7.09
N SER A 246 -2.23 0.24 6.29
CA SER A 246 -2.09 0.33 4.82
C SER A 246 -3.06 1.36 4.19
N ALA A 247 -4.25 1.53 4.77
CA ALA A 247 -5.21 2.53 4.31
C ALA A 247 -4.74 3.97 4.62
N GLN A 248 -4.06 4.16 5.76
CA GLN A 248 -3.51 5.45 6.16
C GLN A 248 -2.43 5.92 5.16
N ASP A 249 -1.52 5.03 4.74
CA ASP A 249 -0.47 5.36 3.77
C ASP A 249 -1.05 5.75 2.39
N ALA A 250 -2.06 5.02 1.90
CA ALA A 250 -2.70 5.29 0.61
C ALA A 250 -3.46 6.63 0.61
N ARG A 251 -4.18 6.92 1.69
CA ARG A 251 -4.90 8.18 1.89
C ARG A 251 -3.94 9.38 1.90
N ASP A 252 -2.79 9.23 2.55
CA ASP A 252 -1.78 10.30 2.62
C ASP A 252 -1.14 10.57 1.25
N ILE A 253 -0.95 9.54 0.41
CA ILE A 253 -0.49 9.72 -0.98
C ILE A 253 -1.49 10.56 -1.78
N ILE A 254 -2.79 10.23 -1.72
CA ILE A 254 -3.82 10.99 -2.43
C ILE A 254 -3.93 12.41 -1.89
N LYS A 255 -3.87 12.59 -0.56
CA LYS A 255 -3.87 13.93 0.05
C LYS A 255 -2.74 14.79 -0.51
N LYS A 256 -1.51 14.28 -0.56
CA LYS A 256 -0.35 14.98 -1.15
C LYS A 256 -0.57 15.28 -2.63
N SER A 257 -1.20 14.36 -3.37
CA SER A 257 -1.50 14.55 -4.80
C SER A 257 -2.53 15.66 -5.06
N LEU A 258 -3.50 15.84 -4.16
CA LEU A 258 -4.45 16.95 -4.23
C LEU A 258 -3.77 18.26 -3.81
N ASP A 259 -2.93 18.22 -2.78
CA ASP A 259 -2.22 19.39 -2.28
C ASP A 259 -1.24 19.95 -3.32
N VAL A 260 -0.51 19.11 -4.06
CA VAL A 260 0.51 19.57 -5.02
C VAL A 260 -0.08 20.35 -6.20
N VAL A 261 -1.34 20.09 -6.56
CA VAL A 261 -2.04 20.80 -7.63
C VAL A 261 -2.89 21.99 -7.15
N LYS A 262 -2.95 22.23 -5.84
CA LYS A 262 -3.69 23.35 -5.23
C LYS A 262 -2.89 24.65 -5.29
N VAL A 263 -3.35 25.60 -6.09
CA VAL A 263 -2.78 26.94 -6.25
C VAL A 263 -3.69 28.02 -5.64
N SER A 264 -3.10 29.15 -5.21
CA SER A 264 -3.85 30.19 -4.50
C SER A 264 -4.91 30.90 -5.36
N SER A 265 -4.55 31.27 -6.58
CA SER A 265 -5.46 31.86 -7.55
C SER A 265 -4.85 31.81 -8.94
N PHE A 266 -5.69 31.66 -9.95
CA PHE A 266 -5.23 31.72 -11.33
C PHE A 266 -6.34 32.14 -12.28
N GLU A 267 -5.92 32.66 -13.42
CA GLU A 267 -6.74 32.83 -14.61
C GLU A 267 -6.12 32.05 -15.77
N ALA A 268 -6.98 31.45 -16.60
CA ALA A 268 -6.55 30.71 -17.77
C ALA A 268 -7.59 30.80 -18.89
N ALA A 269 -7.13 30.72 -20.13
CA ALA A 269 -7.97 30.29 -21.23
C ALA A 269 -7.92 28.77 -21.32
N SER A 270 -8.97 28.11 -21.82
CA SER A 270 -8.87 26.69 -22.15
C SER A 270 -9.60 26.33 -23.42
N THR A 271 -9.07 25.30 -24.07
CA THR A 271 -9.62 24.71 -25.27
C THR A 271 -10.06 23.28 -24.94
N LEU A 272 -11.35 23.00 -25.10
CA LEU A 272 -11.95 21.67 -24.95
C LEU A 272 -12.28 21.11 -26.34
N THR A 273 -11.55 20.07 -26.73
CA THR A 273 -11.76 19.33 -27.97
C THR A 273 -12.51 18.03 -27.65
N ILE A 274 -13.64 17.80 -28.31
CA ILE A 274 -14.48 16.61 -28.14
C ILE A 274 -14.46 15.83 -29.44
N THR A 275 -14.02 14.58 -29.38
CA THR A 275 -13.93 13.69 -30.54
C THR A 275 -14.93 12.56 -30.40
N ASP A 276 -15.80 12.40 -31.40
CA ASP A 276 -16.76 11.29 -31.45
C ASP A 276 -16.11 9.97 -31.91
N SER A 277 -16.89 8.89 -31.91
CA SER A 277 -16.42 7.55 -32.31
C SER A 277 -16.05 7.41 -33.79
N LYS A 278 -16.44 8.38 -34.62
CA LYS A 278 -16.10 8.45 -36.05
C LYS A 278 -14.91 9.36 -36.31
N GLY A 279 -14.35 10.00 -35.28
CA GLY A 279 -13.24 10.94 -35.39
C GLY A 279 -13.65 12.39 -35.67
N ASN A 280 -14.95 12.73 -35.64
CA ASN A 280 -15.37 14.11 -35.82
C ASN A 280 -15.09 14.92 -34.55
N THR A 281 -14.55 16.12 -34.73
CA THR A 281 -14.15 16.99 -33.61
C THR A 281 -15.09 18.18 -33.44
N ARG A 282 -15.40 18.53 -32.19
CA ARG A 282 -16.04 19.79 -31.79
C ARG A 282 -15.14 20.49 -30.79
N VAL A 283 -14.85 21.76 -31.03
CA VAL A 283 -13.96 22.55 -30.16
C VAL A 283 -14.79 23.59 -29.43
N ARG A 284 -14.49 23.80 -28.15
CA ARG A 284 -15.06 24.86 -27.32
C ARG A 284 -13.92 25.61 -26.64
N GLN A 285 -14.01 26.93 -26.60
CA GLN A 285 -13.07 27.77 -25.86
C GLN A 285 -13.77 28.35 -24.65
N SER A 286 -13.03 28.50 -23.56
CA SER A 286 -13.51 29.14 -22.34
C SER A 286 -12.42 29.97 -21.68
N ALA A 287 -12.86 30.92 -20.86
CA ALA A 287 -12.04 31.58 -19.87
C ALA A 287 -12.41 31.05 -18.48
N MET A 288 -11.41 30.83 -17.63
CA MET A 288 -11.61 30.39 -16.27
C MET A 288 -10.82 31.23 -15.29
N ALA A 289 -11.39 31.34 -14.10
CA ALA A 289 -10.78 31.98 -12.95
C ALA A 289 -11.02 31.10 -11.73
N SER A 290 -10.02 30.99 -10.86
CA SER A 290 -10.13 30.24 -9.62
C SER A 290 -9.40 30.94 -8.48
N MET A 291 -9.91 30.80 -7.27
CA MET A 291 -9.36 31.38 -6.07
C MET A 291 -9.57 30.44 -4.88
N SER A 292 -8.51 30.20 -4.11
CA SER A 292 -8.54 29.48 -2.84
C SER A 292 -8.55 30.48 -1.67
N LEU A 293 -9.52 30.32 -0.78
CA LEU A 293 -9.71 31.14 0.40
C LEU A 293 -8.95 30.57 1.61
N SER A 294 -8.75 31.41 2.63
CA SER A 294 -8.02 31.03 3.86
C SER A 294 -8.71 29.94 4.68
N ASP A 295 -10.02 29.79 4.53
CA ASP A 295 -10.82 28.73 5.16
C ASP A 295 -10.73 27.39 4.42
N GLY A 296 -9.99 27.33 3.31
CA GLY A 296 -9.81 26.15 2.46
C GLY A 296 -10.81 26.06 1.30
N THR A 297 -11.86 26.90 1.28
CA THR A 297 -12.86 26.95 0.22
C THR A 297 -12.22 27.35 -1.11
N GLU A 298 -12.52 26.62 -2.19
CA GLU A 298 -12.11 26.98 -3.55
C GLU A 298 -13.31 27.46 -4.34
N LYS A 299 -13.16 28.61 -4.98
CA LYS A 299 -14.16 29.15 -5.91
C LYS A 299 -13.60 29.07 -7.32
N ARG A 300 -14.43 28.67 -8.28
CA ARG A 300 -14.08 28.58 -9.70
C ARG A 300 -15.23 29.06 -10.56
N ILE A 301 -14.90 29.81 -11.60
CA ILE A 301 -15.85 30.19 -12.63
C ILE A 301 -15.25 29.85 -14.00
N ILE A 302 -16.09 29.30 -14.87
CA ILE A 302 -15.76 28.95 -16.26
C ILE A 302 -16.81 29.61 -17.14
N LYS A 303 -16.40 30.45 -18.10
CA LYS A 303 -17.28 31.04 -19.12
C LYS A 303 -16.83 30.60 -20.51
N PHE A 304 -17.72 29.96 -21.24
CA PHE A 304 -17.49 29.57 -22.63
C PHE A 304 -17.57 30.80 -23.54
N THR A 305 -16.57 30.97 -24.40
CA THR A 305 -16.41 32.13 -25.30
C THR A 305 -16.63 31.77 -26.76
N SER A 306 -16.48 30.49 -27.12
CA SER A 306 -16.63 30.01 -28.50
C SER A 306 -16.97 28.51 -28.51
N PRO A 307 -17.71 28.00 -29.52
CA PRO A 307 -18.38 28.73 -30.61
C PRO A 307 -19.64 29.47 -30.13
N ALA A 308 -20.27 30.24 -31.03
CA ALA A 308 -21.46 31.05 -30.73
C ALA A 308 -22.60 30.26 -30.05
N GLU A 309 -22.75 28.97 -30.38
CA GLU A 309 -23.78 28.08 -29.79
C GLU A 309 -23.64 27.88 -28.28
N VAL A 310 -22.43 27.99 -27.73
CA VAL A 310 -22.15 27.82 -26.29
C VAL A 310 -21.64 29.10 -25.64
N SER A 311 -21.36 30.15 -26.43
CA SER A 311 -20.85 31.42 -25.95
C SER A 311 -21.76 32.03 -24.88
N GLY A 312 -21.15 32.51 -23.80
CA GLY A 312 -21.83 33.04 -22.62
C GLY A 312 -22.29 31.97 -21.63
N THR A 313 -22.27 30.68 -21.98
CA THR A 313 -22.55 29.60 -21.01
C THR A 313 -21.55 29.68 -19.88
N GLY A 314 -22.04 29.77 -18.64
CA GLY A 314 -21.22 29.95 -17.46
C GLY A 314 -21.38 28.80 -16.48
N ILE A 315 -20.32 28.42 -15.78
CA ILE A 315 -20.34 27.46 -14.69
C ILE A 315 -19.64 28.07 -13.48
N LEU A 316 -20.30 27.99 -12.32
CA LEU A 316 -19.79 28.47 -11.04
C LEU A 316 -19.70 27.29 -10.08
N ILE A 317 -18.57 27.15 -9.38
CA ILE A 317 -18.26 26.01 -8.51
C ILE A 317 -17.68 26.54 -7.20
N PHE A 318 -18.25 26.14 -6.07
CA PHE A 318 -17.70 26.35 -4.74
C PHE A 318 -17.40 24.99 -4.09
N ASP A 319 -16.13 24.65 -3.99
CA ASP A 319 -15.63 23.44 -3.33
C ASP A 319 -15.33 23.77 -1.86
N TYR A 320 -15.99 23.10 -0.92
CA TYR A 320 -15.81 23.35 0.52
C TYR A 320 -15.04 22.20 1.18
N PRO A 321 -14.28 22.46 2.26
CA PRO A 321 -13.57 21.39 2.97
C PRO A 321 -14.47 20.40 3.72
N GLU A 322 -15.58 20.89 4.31
CA GLU A 322 -16.38 20.12 5.28
C GLU A 322 -17.81 19.80 4.80
N LYS A 323 -18.20 20.25 3.61
CA LYS A 323 -19.54 20.00 3.05
C LYS A 323 -19.48 19.80 1.54
N SER A 324 -20.54 19.25 0.98
CA SER A 324 -20.70 19.09 -0.47
C SER A 324 -20.54 20.42 -1.20
N ASP A 325 -19.88 20.37 -2.36
CA ASP A 325 -19.72 21.52 -3.24
C ASP A 325 -21.05 22.02 -3.81
N ASP A 326 -21.09 23.31 -4.10
CA ASP A 326 -22.18 23.94 -4.81
C ASP A 326 -21.76 24.21 -6.26
N MET A 327 -22.56 23.76 -7.22
CA MET A 327 -22.33 23.99 -8.64
C MET A 327 -23.55 24.61 -9.32
N TRP A 328 -23.34 25.62 -10.15
CA TRP A 328 -24.36 26.25 -10.97
C TRP A 328 -23.96 26.30 -12.42
N ILE A 329 -24.96 26.26 -13.29
CA ILE A 329 -24.82 26.49 -14.73
C ILE A 329 -25.77 27.60 -15.16
N TYR A 330 -25.23 28.58 -15.88
CA TYR A 330 -25.98 29.63 -16.56
C TYR A 330 -26.07 29.31 -18.05
N LEU A 331 -27.29 29.37 -18.59
CA LEU A 331 -27.58 29.12 -20.00
C LEU A 331 -28.13 30.42 -20.63
N PRO A 332 -27.36 31.11 -21.50
CA PRO A 332 -27.75 32.39 -22.10
C PRO A 332 -29.06 32.31 -22.88
N ALA A 333 -29.28 31.22 -23.62
CA ALA A 333 -30.50 30.99 -24.39
C ALA A 333 -31.77 30.97 -23.51
N LEU A 334 -31.63 30.63 -22.22
CA LEU A 334 -32.74 30.61 -21.26
C LEU A 334 -32.70 31.81 -20.30
N ARG A 335 -31.64 32.62 -20.34
CA ARG A 335 -31.33 33.68 -19.36
C ARG A 335 -31.55 33.21 -17.92
N LYS A 336 -31.13 31.98 -17.62
CA LYS A 336 -31.45 31.32 -16.36
C LYS A 336 -30.24 30.59 -15.80
N THR A 337 -29.96 30.86 -14.54
CA THR A 337 -29.07 30.05 -13.72
C THR A 337 -29.85 28.92 -13.04
N ARG A 338 -29.28 27.71 -13.06
CA ARG A 338 -29.79 26.60 -12.27
C ARG A 338 -28.65 25.90 -11.53
N ARG A 339 -28.97 25.31 -10.38
CA ARG A 339 -28.03 24.47 -9.63
C ARG A 339 -27.88 23.10 -10.30
N ILE A 340 -26.66 22.57 -10.34
CA ILE A 340 -26.35 21.18 -10.66
C ILE A 340 -26.35 20.43 -9.32
N VAL A 341 -27.29 19.51 -9.16
CA VAL A 341 -27.42 18.70 -7.94
C VAL A 341 -26.49 17.48 -8.00
N SER A 342 -26.17 16.86 -6.85
CA SER A 342 -25.25 15.71 -6.76
C SER A 342 -25.51 14.62 -7.80
N LYS A 343 -26.77 14.21 -8.01
CA LYS A 343 -27.15 13.18 -9.00
C LYS A 343 -26.90 13.58 -10.46
N GLU A 344 -26.62 14.86 -10.74
CA GLU A 344 -26.24 15.35 -12.06
C GLU A 344 -24.73 15.53 -12.22
N LYS A 345 -23.94 15.33 -11.16
CA LYS A 345 -22.50 15.52 -11.23
C LYS A 345 -21.79 14.44 -12.05
N SER A 346 -22.32 13.22 -12.06
CA SER A 346 -21.85 12.12 -12.92
C SER A 346 -22.16 12.32 -14.40
N LYS A 347 -23.07 13.24 -14.75
CA LYS A 347 -23.42 13.53 -16.15
C LYS A 347 -22.29 14.26 -16.88
N SER A 348 -22.30 14.14 -18.21
CA SER A 348 -21.35 14.78 -19.12
C SER A 348 -21.28 16.29 -18.92
N PHE A 349 -20.07 16.79 -18.72
CA PHE A 349 -19.74 18.20 -18.74
C PHE A 349 -19.72 18.68 -20.19
N MET A 350 -20.68 19.54 -20.54
CA MET A 350 -20.67 20.22 -21.85
C MET A 350 -20.61 19.25 -23.05
N GLY A 351 -21.22 18.07 -22.94
CA GLY A 351 -21.25 17.06 -24.01
C GLY A 351 -19.91 16.35 -24.26
N SER A 352 -18.92 16.57 -23.39
CA SER A 352 -17.60 15.93 -23.41
C SER A 352 -17.58 14.62 -22.60
N GLU A 353 -16.45 13.93 -22.61
CA GLU A 353 -16.24 12.73 -21.79
C GLU A 353 -15.84 13.04 -20.32
N PHE A 354 -15.59 14.32 -19.99
CA PHE A 354 -15.53 14.78 -18.60
C PHE A 354 -16.93 14.73 -17.99
N SER A 355 -17.02 14.36 -16.71
CA SER A 355 -18.23 14.58 -15.91
C SER A 355 -18.19 15.95 -15.24
N ASN A 356 -19.34 16.46 -14.78
CA ASN A 356 -19.35 17.69 -13.98
C ASN A 356 -18.51 17.51 -12.70
N ALA A 357 -18.52 16.32 -12.09
CA ALA A 357 -17.67 15.97 -10.95
C ALA A 357 -16.16 16.05 -11.24
N ASN A 358 -15.72 16.03 -12.51
CA ASN A 358 -14.30 16.22 -12.84
C ASN A 358 -13.86 17.69 -12.74
N MET A 359 -14.79 18.63 -12.57
CA MET A 359 -14.49 20.07 -12.46
C MET A 359 -14.40 20.55 -10.99
N THR A 360 -14.68 19.66 -10.05
CA THR A 360 -14.61 19.87 -8.60
C THR A 360 -13.41 19.10 -8.03
N ALA A 361 -12.87 19.55 -6.91
CA ALA A 361 -11.90 18.76 -6.17
C ALA A 361 -12.64 17.63 -5.42
N PRO A 362 -12.23 16.36 -5.57
CA PRO A 362 -12.86 15.27 -4.83
C PRO A 362 -12.60 15.41 -3.32
N GLY A 363 -13.63 15.16 -2.52
CA GLY A 363 -13.51 15.16 -1.06
C GLY A 363 -12.63 14.01 -0.59
N LEU A 364 -11.62 14.30 0.26
CA LEU A 364 -10.71 13.25 0.74
C LEU A 364 -11.47 12.17 1.54
N ASP A 365 -12.53 12.54 2.25
CA ASP A 365 -13.37 11.63 3.05
C ASP A 365 -14.48 10.92 2.26
N ASP A 366 -14.66 11.25 0.98
CA ASP A 366 -15.66 10.61 0.12
C ASP A 366 -15.24 9.19 -0.30
N PHE A 367 -13.96 8.85 -0.12
CA PHE A 367 -13.38 7.60 -0.59
C PHE A 367 -12.61 6.86 0.51
N SER A 368 -12.63 5.54 0.39
CA SER A 368 -11.67 4.64 1.02
C SER A 368 -10.51 4.37 0.06
N TYR A 369 -9.30 4.31 0.59
CA TYR A 369 -8.07 4.20 -0.21
C TYR A 369 -7.31 2.93 0.09
N SER A 370 -6.76 2.30 -0.95
CA SER A 370 -5.89 1.13 -0.83
C SER A 370 -4.71 1.23 -1.79
N LEU A 371 -3.50 0.94 -1.30
CA LEU A 371 -2.31 0.87 -2.14
C LEU A 371 -2.28 -0.51 -2.82
N LEU A 372 -2.42 -0.53 -4.16
CA LEU A 372 -2.37 -1.75 -4.94
C LEU A 372 -0.93 -2.22 -5.21
N GLY A 373 0.02 -1.29 -5.23
CA GLY A 373 1.43 -1.55 -5.48
C GLY A 373 2.15 -0.36 -6.11
N GLN A 374 3.27 -0.65 -6.75
CA GLN A 374 4.06 0.30 -7.53
C GLN A 374 4.14 -0.20 -8.97
N ASP A 375 4.02 0.71 -9.93
CA ASP A 375 4.10 0.44 -11.35
C ASP A 375 4.82 1.57 -12.06
N THR A 376 5.29 1.34 -13.29
CA THR A 376 6.00 2.36 -14.07
C THR A 376 5.06 2.95 -15.12
N TYR A 377 4.86 4.27 -15.10
CA TYR A 377 4.12 4.99 -16.14
C TYR A 377 5.03 6.00 -16.83
N LEU A 378 5.24 5.87 -18.14
CA LEU A 378 6.14 6.72 -18.93
C LEU A 378 7.54 6.87 -18.27
N ASP A 379 8.16 5.75 -17.90
CA ASP A 379 9.47 5.67 -17.22
C ASP A 379 9.56 6.34 -15.84
N LYS A 380 8.41 6.68 -15.24
CA LYS A 380 8.32 7.17 -13.87
C LYS A 380 7.75 6.11 -12.94
N ASN A 381 8.34 5.98 -11.77
CA ASN A 381 7.78 5.13 -10.71
C ASN A 381 6.55 5.82 -10.14
N CYS A 382 5.44 5.08 -10.09
CA CYS A 382 4.16 5.56 -9.61
C CYS A 382 3.58 4.59 -8.57
N TYR A 383 3.01 5.14 -7.51
CA TYR A 383 2.08 4.42 -6.64
C TYR A 383 0.78 4.17 -7.39
N MET A 384 0.28 2.93 -7.33
CA MET A 384 -1.07 2.60 -7.78
C MET A 384 -2.03 2.65 -6.59
N VAL A 385 -2.87 3.68 -6.55
CA VAL A 385 -3.83 3.86 -5.45
C VAL A 385 -5.25 3.63 -5.94
N GLU A 386 -5.93 2.66 -5.33
CA GLU A 386 -7.36 2.43 -5.52
C GLU A 386 -8.16 3.36 -4.61
N SER A 387 -9.20 3.99 -5.15
CA SER A 387 -10.15 4.84 -4.42
C SER A 387 -11.58 4.34 -4.67
N ILE A 388 -12.29 3.97 -3.61
CA ILE A 388 -13.65 3.43 -3.65
C ILE A 388 -14.57 4.37 -2.87
N PRO A 389 -15.66 4.91 -3.47
CA PRO A 389 -16.62 5.73 -2.74
C PRO A 389 -17.15 5.03 -1.49
N VAL A 390 -17.28 5.75 -0.36
CA VAL A 390 -17.63 5.12 0.93
C VAL A 390 -19.11 4.73 1.05
N ASN A 391 -19.98 5.22 0.15
CA ASN A 391 -21.40 4.89 0.13
C ASN A 391 -22.00 5.01 -1.29
N PRO A 392 -23.20 4.42 -1.54
CA PRO A 392 -23.83 4.43 -2.87
C PRO A 392 -24.23 5.82 -3.39
N ASP A 393 -24.56 6.78 -2.51
CA ASP A 393 -24.91 8.14 -2.95
C ASP A 393 -23.71 8.83 -3.59
N LEU A 394 -22.50 8.59 -3.06
CA LEU A 394 -21.25 9.07 -3.64
C LEU A 394 -20.89 8.32 -4.93
N GLU A 395 -21.16 7.01 -5.02
CA GLU A 395 -20.99 6.28 -6.28
C GLU A 395 -21.86 6.88 -7.40
N ASP A 396 -23.12 7.26 -7.10
CA ASP A 396 -24.03 7.93 -8.04
C ASP A 396 -23.57 9.35 -8.39
N GLU A 397 -23.05 10.08 -7.40
CA GLU A 397 -22.54 11.45 -7.56
C GLU A 397 -21.33 11.49 -8.49
N TYR A 398 -20.36 10.60 -8.29
CA TYR A 398 -19.14 10.53 -9.08
C TYR A 398 -19.30 9.71 -10.38
N GLY A 399 -20.23 8.74 -10.41
CA GLY A 399 -20.57 7.94 -11.60
C GLY A 399 -19.64 6.77 -11.88
N TYR A 400 -19.01 6.21 -10.85
CA TYR A 400 -18.14 5.04 -10.95
C TYR A 400 -18.11 4.26 -9.61
N SER A 401 -17.86 2.96 -9.69
CA SER A 401 -17.75 2.09 -8.49
C SER A 401 -16.38 2.17 -7.84
N LYS A 402 -15.34 2.41 -8.64
CA LYS A 402 -13.97 2.62 -8.17
C LYS A 402 -13.11 3.33 -9.19
N SER A 403 -12.00 3.88 -8.71
CA SER A 403 -10.93 4.39 -9.55
C SER A 403 -9.57 3.88 -9.11
N VAL A 404 -8.61 3.84 -10.05
CA VAL A 404 -7.20 3.51 -9.79
C VAL A 404 -6.35 4.62 -10.38
N SER A 405 -5.51 5.24 -9.55
CA SER A 405 -4.65 6.37 -9.92
C SER A 405 -3.18 5.98 -9.89
N TRP A 406 -2.41 6.41 -10.89
CA TRP A 406 -0.95 6.31 -10.93
C TRP A 406 -0.36 7.64 -10.46
N VAL A 407 0.14 7.65 -9.22
CA VAL A 407 0.67 8.84 -8.53
C VAL A 407 2.20 8.77 -8.52
N ASP A 408 2.88 9.71 -9.16
CA ASP A 408 4.34 9.79 -9.22
C ASP A 408 4.96 9.80 -7.81
N GLU A 409 5.96 8.96 -7.57
CA GLU A 409 6.52 8.76 -6.23
C GLU A 409 7.28 9.99 -5.69
N ASN A 410 7.79 10.85 -6.57
CA ASN A 410 8.62 11.98 -6.20
C ASN A 410 7.81 13.28 -6.11
N SER A 411 6.96 13.52 -7.10
CA SER A 411 6.21 14.76 -7.28
C SER A 411 4.76 14.67 -6.79
N TYR A 412 4.27 13.46 -6.50
CA TYR A 412 2.87 13.19 -6.18
C TYR A 412 1.88 13.62 -7.29
N LEU A 413 2.35 13.86 -8.50
CA LEU A 413 1.50 14.18 -9.64
C LEU A 413 0.78 12.92 -10.13
N VAL A 414 -0.54 13.04 -10.32
CA VAL A 414 -1.34 11.95 -10.89
C VAL A 414 -1.17 11.96 -12.40
N HIS A 415 -0.59 10.92 -12.98
CA HIS A 415 -0.37 10.83 -14.42
C HIS A 415 -1.54 10.18 -15.18
N GLN A 416 -2.17 9.20 -14.55
CA GLN A 416 -3.25 8.43 -15.16
C GLN A 416 -4.28 8.00 -14.11
N ILE A 417 -5.54 7.97 -14.50
CA ILE A 417 -6.64 7.46 -13.67
C ILE A 417 -7.50 6.53 -14.52
N TYR A 418 -7.83 5.35 -14.01
CA TYR A 418 -8.83 4.46 -14.56
C TYR A 418 -10.09 4.48 -13.72
N TYR A 419 -11.25 4.51 -14.37
CA TYR A 419 -12.56 4.42 -13.74
C TYR A 419 -13.28 3.16 -14.19
N PHE A 420 -13.97 2.54 -13.24
CA PHE A 420 -14.69 1.28 -13.41
C PHE A 420 -16.18 1.50 -13.20
N ASP A 421 -17.00 0.85 -14.03
CA ASP A 421 -18.44 0.88 -13.90
C ASP A 421 -18.92 -0.03 -12.74
N TYR A 422 -20.23 -0.05 -12.49
CA TYR A 422 -20.84 -0.83 -11.41
C TYR A 422 -20.68 -2.35 -11.56
N ASP A 423 -20.35 -2.82 -12.77
CA ASP A 423 -20.04 -4.23 -13.06
C ASP A 423 -18.54 -4.54 -12.90
N GLY A 424 -17.74 -3.55 -12.50
CA GLY A 424 -16.30 -3.67 -12.31
C GLY A 424 -15.49 -3.65 -13.60
N LYS A 425 -16.06 -3.21 -14.72
CA LYS A 425 -15.36 -3.10 -16.00
C LYS A 425 -14.81 -1.68 -16.18
N MET A 426 -13.54 -1.60 -16.58
CA MET A 426 -12.90 -0.31 -16.89
C MET A 426 -13.60 0.32 -18.11
N PHE A 427 -14.12 1.54 -17.95
CA PHE A 427 -14.87 2.24 -18.99
C PHE A 427 -14.27 3.57 -19.39
N LYS A 428 -13.51 4.22 -18.51
CA LYS A 428 -12.95 5.56 -18.75
C LYS A 428 -11.53 5.64 -18.21
N SER A 429 -10.66 6.33 -18.95
CA SER A 429 -9.33 6.70 -18.49
C SER A 429 -9.10 8.19 -18.64
N ILE A 430 -8.50 8.82 -17.63
CA ILE A 430 -7.97 10.18 -17.70
C ILE A 430 -6.45 10.10 -17.75
N ILE A 431 -5.84 10.85 -18.65
CA ILE A 431 -4.40 10.99 -18.83
C ILE A 431 -4.07 12.47 -18.67
N ASN A 432 -3.23 12.79 -17.68
CA ASN A 432 -2.72 14.14 -17.49
C ASN A 432 -1.43 14.27 -18.31
N SER A 433 -1.55 14.94 -19.46
CA SER A 433 -0.52 15.00 -20.50
C SER A 433 0.50 16.11 -20.28
N ASP A 434 0.16 17.15 -19.54
CA ASP A 434 1.05 18.28 -19.31
C ASP A 434 0.87 18.88 -17.91
N PHE A 435 2.00 19.28 -17.32
CA PHE A 435 2.08 19.86 -15.98
C PHE A 435 2.96 21.09 -16.01
N ARG A 436 2.44 22.21 -15.50
CA ARG A 436 3.18 23.45 -15.38
C ARG A 436 3.40 23.79 -13.92
N GLU A 437 4.66 23.95 -13.53
CA GLU A 437 5.01 24.48 -12.22
C GLU A 437 4.67 25.97 -12.19
N LEU A 438 3.70 26.36 -11.35
CA LEU A 438 3.21 27.74 -11.27
C LEU A 438 3.78 28.50 -10.06
N ASP A 439 3.90 27.83 -8.92
CA ASP A 439 4.48 28.41 -7.69
C ASP A 439 5.72 27.61 -7.28
N LYS A 440 6.88 28.02 -7.80
CA LYS A 440 8.18 27.39 -7.49
C LYS A 440 8.55 27.47 -6.01
N ALA A 441 8.14 28.53 -5.33
CA ALA A 441 8.48 28.73 -3.93
C ALA A 441 7.74 27.73 -3.03
N LYS A 442 6.53 27.30 -3.44
CA LYS A 442 5.71 26.31 -2.73
C LYS A 442 5.67 24.94 -3.39
N GLY A 443 6.42 24.74 -4.48
CA GLY A 443 6.44 23.51 -5.27
C GLY A 443 5.06 23.10 -5.80
N LYS A 444 4.23 24.06 -6.24
CA LYS A 444 2.88 23.78 -6.75
C LYS A 444 2.83 23.71 -8.26
N TYR A 445 2.09 22.74 -8.74
CA TYR A 445 1.91 22.44 -10.15
C TYR A 445 0.46 22.68 -10.57
N MET A 446 0.24 22.82 -11.86
CA MET A 446 -1.09 22.80 -12.46
C MET A 446 -1.09 21.80 -13.60
N VAL A 447 -2.16 21.02 -13.70
CA VAL A 447 -2.40 20.19 -14.87
C VAL A 447 -2.90 21.08 -16.00
N THR A 448 -2.08 21.26 -17.04
CA THR A 448 -2.40 22.10 -18.20
C THR A 448 -2.92 21.31 -19.38
N GLY A 449 -2.74 19.99 -19.39
CA GLY A 449 -3.25 19.10 -20.42
C GLY A 449 -3.93 17.88 -19.81
N MET A 450 -5.20 17.64 -20.15
CA MET A 450 -5.97 16.50 -19.69
C MET A 450 -6.68 15.84 -20.87
N LYS A 451 -6.55 14.53 -21.01
CA LYS A 451 -7.24 13.74 -22.02
C LYS A 451 -8.05 12.63 -21.39
N VAL A 452 -9.34 12.61 -21.71
CA VAL A 452 -10.29 11.58 -21.30
C VAL A 452 -10.60 10.68 -22.48
N ILE A 453 -10.53 9.37 -22.27
CA ILE A 453 -10.91 8.36 -23.25
C ILE A 453 -11.99 7.49 -22.63
N ASN A 454 -13.11 7.35 -23.32
CA ASN A 454 -14.16 6.42 -22.95
C ASN A 454 -14.07 5.17 -23.83
N HIS A 455 -13.72 4.06 -23.20
CA HIS A 455 -13.41 2.78 -23.84
C HIS A 455 -14.67 2.03 -24.28
N GLN A 456 -15.84 2.40 -23.76
CA GLN A 456 -17.11 1.78 -24.13
C GLN A 456 -17.72 2.42 -25.37
N ASN A 457 -17.81 3.76 -25.40
CA ASN A 457 -18.41 4.49 -26.52
C ASN A 457 -17.39 4.92 -27.59
N LYS A 458 -16.08 4.71 -27.35
CA LYS A 458 -14.96 5.08 -28.22
C LYS A 458 -14.84 6.58 -28.50
N ARG A 459 -15.40 7.43 -27.65
CA ARG A 459 -15.25 8.89 -27.70
C ARG A 459 -14.07 9.33 -26.84
N SER A 460 -13.56 10.52 -27.12
CA SER A 460 -12.53 11.14 -26.28
C SER A 460 -12.77 12.64 -26.14
N SER A 461 -12.19 13.24 -25.11
CA SER A 461 -12.18 14.68 -24.95
C SER A 461 -10.84 15.13 -24.38
N GLU A 462 -10.33 16.25 -24.86
CA GLU A 462 -9.06 16.81 -24.45
C GLU A 462 -9.27 18.26 -24.03
N MET A 463 -8.81 18.60 -22.83
CA MET A 463 -8.82 19.95 -22.29
C MET A 463 -7.39 20.43 -22.16
N VAL A 464 -7.10 21.57 -22.78
CA VAL A 464 -5.79 22.23 -22.70
C VAL A 464 -5.99 23.62 -22.12
N MET A 465 -5.28 23.92 -21.03
CA MET A 465 -5.23 25.26 -20.45
C MET A 465 -4.12 26.08 -21.11
N GLU A 466 -4.53 27.16 -21.75
CA GLU A 466 -3.67 28.11 -22.43
C GLU A 466 -3.53 29.39 -21.59
N LYS A 467 -2.37 30.05 -21.66
CA LYS A 467 -2.13 31.37 -21.02
C LYS A 467 -2.42 31.40 -19.51
N VAL A 468 -2.06 30.34 -18.79
CA VAL A 468 -2.22 30.29 -17.32
C VAL A 468 -1.32 31.34 -16.66
N ALA A 469 -1.91 32.16 -15.79
CA ALA A 469 -1.22 33.14 -14.95
C ALA A 469 -1.67 33.05 -13.48
N LEU A 470 -0.71 33.07 -12.55
CA LEU A 470 -0.98 33.31 -11.13
C LEU A 470 -1.25 34.80 -10.93
N THR A 471 -2.50 35.19 -11.09
CA THR A 471 -2.97 36.56 -10.86
C THR A 471 -3.86 36.60 -9.62
N PRO A 472 -3.77 37.66 -8.79
CA PRO A 472 -4.79 37.95 -7.79
C PRO A 472 -6.13 38.12 -8.51
N THR A 473 -7.04 37.18 -8.31
CA THR A 473 -8.34 37.18 -8.97
C THR A 473 -9.33 38.02 -8.17
N ASN A 474 -10.22 38.75 -8.86
CA ASN A 474 -11.24 39.55 -8.20
C ASN A 474 -12.36 38.66 -7.64
N GLU A 475 -12.60 38.73 -6.33
CA GLU A 475 -13.63 37.90 -5.68
C GLU A 475 -15.04 38.11 -6.27
N SER A 476 -15.32 39.28 -6.84
CA SER A 476 -16.62 39.58 -7.47
C SER A 476 -16.97 38.65 -8.65
N TYR A 477 -15.98 38.00 -9.26
CA TYR A 477 -16.20 37.02 -10.33
C TYR A 477 -16.99 35.81 -9.83
N PHE A 478 -16.88 35.48 -8.55
CA PHE A 478 -17.45 34.26 -7.97
C PHE A 478 -18.83 34.53 -7.38
N SER A 479 -19.75 35.00 -8.22
CA SER A 479 -21.14 35.25 -7.84
C SER A 479 -22.10 34.86 -8.95
N VAL A 480 -23.33 34.48 -8.58
CA VAL A 480 -24.40 34.19 -9.55
C VAL A 480 -24.69 35.43 -10.41
N ALA A 481 -24.65 36.63 -9.83
CA ALA A 481 -24.83 37.88 -10.56
C ALA A 481 -23.76 38.09 -11.64
N TYR A 482 -22.50 37.75 -11.37
CA TYR A 482 -21.43 37.82 -12.37
C TYR A 482 -21.57 36.72 -13.43
N LEU A 483 -22.02 35.52 -13.03
CA LEU A 483 -22.29 34.41 -13.93
C LEU A 483 -23.33 34.79 -15.00
N GLU A 484 -24.37 35.54 -14.60
CA GLU A 484 -25.47 36.00 -15.46
C GLU A 484 -25.13 37.24 -16.30
N LYS A 485 -23.98 37.88 -16.06
CA LYS A 485 -23.53 39.05 -16.80
C LYS A 485 -23.05 38.63 -18.20
N GLU A 486 -23.73 39.15 -19.23
CA GLU A 486 -23.38 38.98 -20.66
C GLU A 486 -21.99 39.55 -20.99
#